data_AF-A0A3N5UH34-F1
#
_entry.id   AF-A0A3N5UH34-F1
#
_cell.length_a   1.000
_cell.length_b   1.000
_cell.length_c   1.000
_cell.angle_alpha   90.00
_cell.angle_beta   90.00
_cell.angle_gamma   90.00
#
_symmetry.space_group_name_H-M   'P 1'
#
loop_
_entity.id
_entity.type
_entity.pdbx_description
1 polymer ?
#
loop_
_entity_poly.entity_id
_entity_poly.type
_entity_poly.pdbx_seq_one_letter_code
_entity_poly.pdbx_strand_id
1 'polypeptide(L)'
;MSRKRPFGVTLLLWLVLSLSAWGVVRLLATLRWWDVLNEFGARLSPLYLLITGAGWVLVGAVLLWGIFLGKTWMRLAMPLSIFLWLAEYWIERVFFESPRANLLFALIASSLLFGVTLVSILNRKTKEFFVRIEEHEQPNENTESA
;
A
#
# COMPACT_ATOMS: atom_id res chain seq x y z
N MET A 1 26.63 -2.34 -13.82
CA MET A 1 26.68 -2.81 -12.42
C MET A 1 25.26 -2.99 -11.90
N SER A 2 24.85 -4.22 -11.57
CA SER A 2 23.52 -4.48 -10.97
C SER A 2 23.46 -3.84 -9.59
N ARG A 3 22.87 -2.64 -9.48
CA ARG A 3 22.64 -1.97 -8.20
C ARG A 3 21.65 -2.84 -7.42
N LYS A 4 22.14 -3.63 -6.45
CA LYS A 4 21.28 -4.40 -5.55
C LYS A 4 20.34 -3.43 -4.85
N ARG A 5 19.03 -3.61 -5.03
CA ARG A 5 18.00 -2.87 -4.29
C ARG A 5 18.20 -3.16 -2.79
N PRO A 6 18.17 -2.14 -1.91
CA PRO A 6 18.28 -2.39 -0.49
C PRO A 6 17.10 -3.26 -0.02
N PHE A 7 17.34 -4.05 1.02
CA PHE A 7 16.33 -4.98 1.55
C PHE A 7 15.02 -4.27 1.91
N GLY A 8 15.09 -3.07 2.49
CA GLY A 8 13.91 -2.27 2.83
C GLY A 8 13.03 -1.92 1.63
N VAL A 9 13.62 -1.57 0.47
CA VAL A 9 12.85 -1.32 -0.77
C VAL A 9 12.19 -2.59 -1.27
N THR A 10 12.87 -3.74 -1.14
CA THR A 10 12.31 -5.03 -1.54
C THR A 10 11.13 -5.43 -0.64
N LEU A 11 11.24 -5.17 0.67
CA LEU A 11 10.17 -5.42 1.63
C LEU A 11 8.95 -4.53 1.36
N LEU A 12 9.18 -3.24 1.09
CA LEU A 12 8.12 -2.30 0.70
C LEU A 12 7.45 -2.72 -0.62
N LEU A 13 8.21 -3.22 -1.59
CA LEU A 13 7.66 -3.74 -2.84
C LEU A 13 6.74 -4.94 -2.58
N TRP A 14 7.18 -5.91 -1.78
CA TRP A 14 6.37 -7.06 -1.40
C TRP A 14 5.09 -6.66 -0.67
N LEU A 15 5.18 -5.66 0.22
CA LEU A 15 4.04 -5.11 0.92
C LEU A 15 3.02 -4.51 -0.05
N VAL A 16 3.46 -3.63 -0.96
CA VAL A 16 2.58 -3.01 -1.95
C VAL A 16 1.95 -4.06 -2.87
N LEU A 17 2.72 -5.05 -3.33
CA LEU A 17 2.20 -6.15 -4.16
C LEU A 17 1.12 -6.93 -3.42
N SER A 18 1.33 -7.24 -2.14
CA SER A 18 0.35 -7.97 -1.33
C SER A 18 -0.94 -7.18 -1.15
N LEU A 19 -0.85 -5.87 -0.88
CA LEU A 19 -2.00 -5.00 -0.75
C LEU A 19 -2.75 -4.80 -2.06
N SER A 20 -2.02 -4.70 -3.17
CA SER A 20 -2.58 -4.60 -4.52
C SER A 20 -3.31 -5.89 -4.89
N ALA A 21 -2.69 -7.05 -4.63
CA ALA A 21 -3.30 -8.35 -4.84
C ALA A 21 -4.59 -8.50 -4.01
N TRP A 22 -4.58 -8.05 -2.76
CA TRP A 22 -5.78 -8.01 -1.93
C TRP A 22 -6.88 -7.12 -2.51
N GLY A 23 -6.53 -5.91 -2.98
CA GLY A 23 -7.46 -5.00 -3.66
C GLY A 23 -8.06 -5.61 -4.93
N VAL A 24 -7.24 -6.29 -5.75
CA VAL A 24 -7.69 -7.00 -6.96
C VAL A 24 -8.65 -8.13 -6.58
N VAL A 25 -8.29 -8.96 -5.59
CA VAL A 25 -9.15 -10.05 -5.13
C VAL A 25 -10.49 -9.49 -4.65
N ARG A 26 -10.48 -8.41 -3.86
CA ARG A 26 -11.70 -7.75 -3.37
C ARG A 26 -12.56 -7.23 -4.53
N LEU A 27 -11.95 -6.55 -5.49
CA LEU A 27 -12.63 -6.01 -6.67
C LEU A 27 -13.28 -7.12 -7.51
N LEU A 28 -12.49 -8.15 -7.86
CA LEU A 28 -12.96 -9.26 -8.68
C LEU A 28 -14.03 -10.09 -7.96
N ALA A 29 -13.87 -10.35 -6.66
CA ALA A 29 -14.88 -11.05 -5.87
C ALA A 29 -16.20 -10.28 -5.83
N THR A 30 -16.13 -8.96 -5.67
CA THR A 30 -17.32 -8.09 -5.66
C THR A 30 -18.05 -8.09 -6.99
N LEU A 31 -17.31 -7.97 -8.10
CA LEU A 31 -17.89 -8.03 -9.45
C LEU A 31 -18.49 -9.41 -9.75
N ARG A 32 -17.78 -10.47 -9.34
CA ARG A 32 -18.18 -11.85 -9.64
C ARG A 32 -19.41 -12.27 -8.83
N TRP A 33 -19.54 -11.82 -7.59
CA TRP A 33 -20.61 -12.22 -6.67
C TRP A 33 -21.57 -11.07 -6.34
N TRP A 34 -21.69 -10.10 -7.24
CA TRP A 34 -22.50 -8.90 -7.03
C TRP A 34 -23.94 -9.22 -6.62
N ASP A 35 -24.60 -10.12 -7.36
CA ASP A 35 -26.00 -10.50 -7.11
C ASP A 35 -26.15 -11.24 -5.79
N VAL A 36 -25.21 -12.15 -5.47
CA VAL A 36 -25.17 -12.88 -4.21
C VAL A 36 -25.02 -11.91 -3.02
N LEU A 37 -24.13 -10.93 -3.12
CA LEU A 37 -23.91 -9.96 -2.05
C LEU A 37 -25.15 -9.07 -1.82
N ASN A 38 -25.89 -8.74 -2.88
CA ASN A 38 -27.15 -8.00 -2.77
C ASN A 38 -28.29 -8.86 -2.21
N GLU A 39 -28.45 -10.08 -2.73
CA GLU A 39 -29.52 -11.02 -2.35
C GLU A 39 -29.45 -11.38 -0.86
N PHE A 40 -28.24 -11.66 -0.35
CA PHE A 40 -28.04 -12.05 1.05
C PHE A 40 -27.83 -10.86 1.99
N GLY A 41 -27.99 -9.61 1.51
CA GLY A 41 -27.88 -8.42 2.34
C GLY A 41 -26.53 -8.33 3.05
N ALA A 42 -25.43 -8.47 2.29
CA ALA A 42 -24.09 -8.40 2.85
C ALA A 42 -23.91 -7.15 3.71
N ARG A 43 -23.31 -7.32 4.91
CA ARG A 43 -23.11 -6.21 5.86
C ARG A 43 -22.33 -5.05 5.26
N LEU A 44 -21.37 -5.37 4.38
CA LEU A 44 -20.68 -4.40 3.54
C LEU A 44 -21.38 -4.35 2.19
N SER A 45 -21.84 -3.15 1.81
CA SER A 45 -22.46 -2.93 0.51
C SER A 45 -21.53 -3.36 -0.63
N PRO A 46 -22.03 -4.01 -1.69
CA PRO A 46 -21.23 -4.32 -2.88
C PRO A 46 -20.56 -3.08 -3.48
N LEU A 47 -21.24 -1.92 -3.46
CA LEU A 47 -20.65 -0.66 -3.94
C LEU A 47 -19.44 -0.23 -3.11
N TYR A 48 -19.52 -0.39 -1.79
CA TYR A 48 -18.39 -0.08 -0.90
C TYR A 48 -17.20 -0.98 -1.22
N LEU A 49 -17.41 -2.30 -1.32
CA LEU A 49 -16.36 -3.27 -1.64
C LEU A 49 -15.72 -3.02 -3.01
N LEU A 50 -16.54 -2.60 -3.99
CA LEU A 50 -16.08 -2.24 -5.32
C LEU A 50 -15.17 -1.01 -5.29
N ILE A 51 -15.62 0.07 -4.63
CA ILE A 51 -14.90 1.34 -4.55
C ILE A 51 -13.59 1.17 -3.78
N THR A 52 -13.62 0.51 -2.63
CA THR A 52 -12.39 0.31 -1.84
C THR A 52 -11.44 -0.67 -2.53
N GLY A 53 -11.96 -1.74 -3.13
CA GLY A 53 -11.18 -2.67 -3.95
C GLY A 53 -10.47 -1.94 -5.10
N ALA A 54 -11.21 -1.19 -5.93
CA ALA A 54 -10.64 -0.41 -7.02
C ALA A 54 -9.66 0.67 -6.52
N GLY A 55 -9.98 1.34 -5.41
CA GLY A 55 -9.10 2.32 -4.77
C GLY A 55 -7.75 1.72 -4.41
N TRP A 56 -7.71 0.54 -3.78
CA TRP A 56 -6.45 -0.13 -3.43
C TRP A 56 -5.68 -0.65 -4.65
N VAL A 57 -6.36 -1.04 -5.72
CA VAL A 57 -5.69 -1.37 -6.99
C VAL A 57 -4.98 -0.15 -7.56
N LEU A 58 -5.66 1.01 -7.59
CA LEU A 58 -5.09 2.26 -8.10
C LEU A 58 -3.95 2.77 -7.23
N VAL A 59 -4.14 2.83 -5.91
CA VAL A 59 -3.08 3.21 -4.95
C VAL A 59 -1.90 2.25 -5.09
N GLY A 60 -2.16 0.95 -5.17
CA GLY A 60 -1.18 -0.08 -5.42
C GLY A 60 -0.34 0.17 -6.67
N ALA A 61 -0.99 0.42 -7.81
CA ALA A 61 -0.32 0.73 -9.07
C ALA A 61 0.56 1.99 -8.97
N VAL A 62 0.06 3.06 -8.36
CA VAL A 62 0.79 4.32 -8.17
C VAL A 62 2.01 4.12 -7.26
N LEU A 63 1.88 3.35 -6.18
CA LEU A 63 2.99 3.02 -5.28
C LEU A 63 4.01 2.11 -5.96
N LEU A 64 3.60 1.10 -6.73
CA LEU A 64 4.51 0.26 -7.50
C LEU A 64 5.33 1.11 -8.47
N TRP A 65 4.65 1.96 -9.25
CA TRP A 65 5.29 2.89 -10.17
C TRP A 65 6.30 3.79 -9.45
N GLY A 66 5.93 4.39 -8.33
CA GLY A 66 6.82 5.25 -7.55
C GLY A 66 8.02 4.50 -6.96
N ILE A 67 7.87 3.24 -6.56
CA ILE A 67 8.99 2.39 -6.12
C ILE A 67 9.92 2.06 -7.30
N PHE A 68 9.36 1.72 -8.46
CA PHE A 68 10.15 1.38 -9.65
C PHE A 68 10.98 2.56 -10.16
N LEU A 69 10.39 3.76 -10.17
CA LEU A 69 11.07 5.00 -10.53
C LEU A 69 11.86 5.63 -9.36
N GLY A 70 11.86 5.01 -8.18
CA GLY A 70 12.61 5.53 -7.04
C GLY A 70 12.21 6.95 -6.61
N LYS A 71 10.94 7.34 -6.73
CA LYS A 71 10.48 8.69 -6.41
C LYS A 71 10.60 9.04 -4.92
N THR A 72 11.06 10.24 -4.58
CA THR A 72 11.22 10.70 -3.18
C THR A 72 9.91 10.83 -2.42
N TRP A 73 8.78 11.13 -3.09
CA TRP A 73 7.46 11.21 -2.45
C TRP A 73 6.99 9.86 -1.86
N MET A 74 7.60 8.74 -2.27
CA MET A 74 7.36 7.43 -1.66
C MET A 74 7.62 7.40 -0.15
N ARG A 75 8.49 8.29 0.35
CA ARG A 75 8.79 8.43 1.78
C ARG A 75 7.58 8.82 2.61
N LEU A 76 6.66 9.58 2.02
CA LEU A 76 5.41 10.00 2.67
C LEU A 76 4.25 9.12 2.27
N ALA A 77 4.16 8.75 0.99
CA ALA A 77 3.04 7.94 0.52
C ALA A 77 3.01 6.54 1.11
N MET A 78 4.16 5.88 1.30
CA MET A 78 4.18 4.54 1.90
C MET A 78 3.53 4.49 3.30
N PRO A 79 4.02 5.26 4.31
CA PRO A 79 3.40 5.22 5.63
C PRO A 79 1.95 5.72 5.62
N LEU A 80 1.62 6.72 4.79
CA LEU A 80 0.25 7.21 4.67
C LEU A 80 -0.69 6.14 4.13
N SER A 81 -0.30 5.42 3.07
CA SER A 81 -1.11 4.34 2.50
C SER A 81 -1.30 3.19 3.48
N ILE A 82 -0.27 2.79 4.23
CA ILE A 82 -0.42 1.75 5.26
C ILE A 82 -1.32 2.21 6.41
N PHE A 83 -1.20 3.48 6.82
CA PHE A 83 -2.08 4.05 7.84
C PHE A 83 -3.55 4.03 7.39
N LEU A 84 -3.83 4.48 6.15
CA LEU A 84 -5.19 4.46 5.59
C LEU A 84 -5.73 3.03 5.46
N TRP A 85 -4.88 2.08 5.05
CA TRP A 85 -5.27 0.66 4.96
C TRP A 85 -5.64 0.09 6.33
N LEU A 86 -4.83 0.37 7.36
CA LEU A 86 -5.12 -0.04 8.72
C LEU A 86 -6.39 0.64 9.27
N ALA A 87 -6.60 1.92 8.97
CA ALA A 87 -7.80 2.63 9.36
C ALA A 87 -9.05 1.98 8.75
N GLU A 88 -9.04 1.68 7.45
CA GLU A 88 -10.13 0.94 6.78
C GLU A 88 -10.34 -0.43 7.44
N TYR A 89 -9.28 -1.20 7.64
CA TYR A 89 -9.35 -2.51 8.31
C TYR A 89 -10.04 -2.43 9.68
N TRP A 90 -9.66 -1.45 10.52
CA TRP A 90 -10.24 -1.30 11.85
C TRP A 90 -11.69 -0.82 11.80
N ILE A 91 -12.04 0.06 10.85
CA ILE A 91 -13.43 0.48 10.62
C ILE A 91 -14.28 -0.74 10.24
N GLU A 92 -13.83 -1.52 9.26
CA GLU A 92 -14.55 -2.72 8.81
C GLU A 92 -14.72 -3.73 9.95
N ARG A 93 -13.64 -4.00 10.68
CA ARG A 93 -13.62 -4.95 11.79
C ARG A 93 -14.55 -4.55 12.94
N VAL A 94 -14.61 -3.26 13.29
CA VAL A 94 -15.38 -2.78 14.45
C VAL A 94 -16.86 -2.63 14.11
N PHE A 95 -17.19 -2.12 12.92
CA PHE A 95 -18.56 -1.74 12.58
C PHE A 95 -19.31 -2.79 11.76
N PHE A 96 -18.61 -3.62 10.98
CA PHE A 96 -19.24 -4.50 9.99
C PHE A 96 -18.99 -5.98 10.25
N GLU A 97 -17.82 -6.36 10.76
CA GLU A 97 -17.53 -7.76 11.04
C GLU A 97 -18.17 -8.26 12.34
N SER A 98 -18.42 -9.58 12.41
CA SER A 98 -18.81 -10.21 13.68
C SER A 98 -17.63 -10.22 14.66
N PRO A 99 -17.87 -10.10 15.98
CA PRO A 99 -16.81 -10.10 16.98
C PRO A 99 -15.90 -11.32 16.86
N ARG A 100 -14.59 -11.09 16.78
CA ARG A 100 -13.55 -12.14 16.74
C ARG A 100 -12.70 -12.06 18.00
N ALA A 101 -12.46 -13.20 18.65
CA ALA A 101 -11.65 -13.31 19.88
C ALA A 101 -10.12 -13.21 19.64
N ASN A 102 -9.69 -12.41 18.66
CA ASN A 102 -8.28 -12.23 18.28
C ASN A 102 -7.85 -10.75 18.28
N LEU A 103 -8.47 -9.92 19.12
CA LEU A 103 -8.22 -8.48 19.17
C LEU A 103 -6.75 -8.16 19.46
N LEU A 104 -6.16 -8.83 20.45
CA LEU A 104 -4.75 -8.62 20.81
C LEU A 104 -3.81 -8.97 19.64
N PHE A 105 -4.05 -10.10 18.97
CA PHE A 105 -3.29 -10.50 17.80
C PHE A 105 -3.36 -9.45 16.69
N ALA A 106 -4.56 -8.94 16.39
CA ALA A 106 -4.75 -7.94 15.34
C ALA A 106 -4.11 -6.59 15.66
N LEU A 107 -4.15 -6.15 16.92
CA LEU A 107 -3.43 -4.96 17.35
C LEU A 107 -1.92 -5.13 17.17
N ILE A 108 -1.37 -6.27 17.62
CA ILE A 108 0.06 -6.56 17.48
C ILE A 108 0.44 -6.62 16.00
N ALA A 109 -0.31 -7.34 15.17
CA ALA A 109 -0.05 -7.44 13.73
C ALA A 109 -0.13 -6.08 13.04
N SER A 110 -1.12 -5.24 13.38
CA SER A 110 -1.26 -3.88 12.83
C SER A 110 -0.07 -3.00 13.20
N SER A 111 0.31 -3.00 14.48
CA SER A 111 1.45 -2.25 14.99
C SER A 111 2.77 -2.71 14.38
N LEU A 112 2.96 -4.02 14.23
CA LEU A 112 4.14 -4.59 13.57
C LEU A 112 4.19 -4.19 12.09
N LEU A 113 3.08 -4.27 11.36
CA LEU A 113 3.01 -3.90 9.95
C LEU A 113 3.40 -2.42 9.75
N PHE A 114 2.82 -1.53 10.56
CA PHE A 114 3.13 -0.11 10.51
C PHE A 114 4.58 0.17 10.93
N GLY A 115 5.05 -0.45 12.01
CA GLY A 115 6.42 -0.32 12.51
C GLY A 115 7.46 -0.78 11.50
N VAL A 116 7.25 -1.94 10.86
CA VAL A 116 8.12 -2.46 9.79
C VAL A 116 8.16 -1.51 8.60
N THR A 117 7.02 -0.92 8.22
CA THR A 117 6.94 0.07 7.15
C THR A 117 7.78 1.31 7.49
N LEU A 118 7.61 1.85 8.70
CA LEU A 118 8.37 3.01 9.17
C LEU A 118 9.87 2.72 9.21
N VAL A 119 10.29 1.61 9.82
CA VAL A 119 11.71 1.22 9.88
C VAL A 119 12.28 1.05 8.47
N SER A 120 11.52 0.45 7.54
CA SER A 120 11.97 0.24 6.16
C SER A 120 12.20 1.55 5.42
N ILE A 121 11.33 2.54 5.61
CA ILE A 121 11.43 3.88 4.99
C ILE A 121 12.51 4.75 5.65
N LEU A 122 12.62 4.69 6.98
CA LEU A 122 13.59 5.47 7.75
C LEU A 122 15.01 4.89 7.66
N ASN A 123 15.16 3.64 7.19
CA ASN A 123 16.46 3.04 6.96
C ASN A 123 17.29 3.89 5.98
N ARG A 124 18.48 4.28 6.41
CA ARG A 124 19.42 5.10 5.65
C ARG A 124 19.64 4.59 4.22
N LYS A 125 19.77 3.27 4.03
CA LYS A 125 19.98 2.67 2.70
C LYS A 125 18.77 2.85 1.77
N THR A 126 17.56 2.77 2.31
CA THR A 126 16.31 3.02 1.58
C THR A 126 16.19 4.49 1.21
N LYS A 127 16.50 5.39 2.15
CA LYS A 127 16.51 6.84 1.92
C LYS A 127 17.50 7.23 0.81
N GLU A 128 18.74 6.74 0.88
CA GLU A 128 19.77 7.00 -0.11
C GLU A 128 19.41 6.45 -1.49
N PHE A 129 18.66 5.33 -1.56
CA PHE A 129 18.18 4.78 -2.83
C PHE A 129 17.22 5.72 -3.54
N PHE A 130 16.22 6.25 -2.83
CA PHE A 130 15.23 7.16 -3.42
C PHE A 130 15.86 8.51 -3.81
N VAL A 131 16.72 9.08 -2.97
CA VAL A 131 17.39 10.36 -3.27
C VAL A 131 18.32 10.23 -4.50
N ARG A 132 19.13 9.17 -4.56
CA ARG A 132 20.10 8.98 -5.65
C ARG A 132 19.44 8.79 -7.00
N ILE A 133 18.27 8.12 -7.06
CA ILE A 133 17.57 7.91 -8.32
C ILE A 133 17.03 9.25 -8.85
N GLU A 134 16.47 10.07 -7.97
CA GLU A 134 15.94 11.38 -8.37
C GLU A 134 17.05 12.33 -8.87
N GLU A 135 18.23 12.33 -8.22
CA GLU A 135 19.41 13.09 -8.68
C GLU A 135 19.90 12.65 -10.07
N HIS A 136 19.71 11.38 -10.46
CA HIS A 136 20.10 10.90 -11.80
C HIS A 136 19.00 11.12 -12.85
N GLU A 137 17.74 11.27 -12.43
CA GLU A 137 16.62 11.58 -13.32
C GLU A 137 16.49 13.07 -13.65
N GLN A 138 17.12 13.98 -12.87
CA GLN A 138 17.23 15.40 -13.23
C GLN A 138 18.47 15.61 -14.13
N PRO A 139 18.32 15.66 -15.47
CA PRO A 139 19.45 15.85 -16.35
C PRO A 139 19.75 17.34 -16.42
N ASN A 140 20.89 17.80 -15.85
CA ASN A 140 21.57 19.06 -16.19
C ASN A 140 20.69 20.23 -16.72
N GLU A 141 19.53 20.53 -16.13
CA GLU A 141 18.72 21.71 -16.51
C GLU A 141 19.49 23.02 -16.23
N ASN A 142 20.59 22.94 -15.49
CA ASN A 142 21.47 24.05 -15.16
C ASN A 142 22.62 24.27 -16.16
N THR A 143 22.74 23.51 -17.25
CA THR A 143 23.86 23.66 -18.20
C THR A 143 23.47 24.40 -19.49
N GLU A 144 22.19 24.66 -19.75
CA GLU A 144 21.73 25.38 -20.97
C GLU A 144 21.30 26.84 -20.73
N SER A 145 21.51 27.39 -19.53
CA SER A 145 21.13 28.76 -19.16
C SER A 145 22.31 29.71 -18.91
N ALA A 146 23.47 29.45 -19.52
CA ALA A 146 24.66 30.31 -19.46
C ALA A 146 24.98 30.95 -20.82
#